data_AF-A0A0H1R135-F1
#
_entry.id   AF-A0A0H1R135-F1
#
_cell.length_a   1.000
_cell.length_b   1.000
_cell.length_c   1.000
_cell.angle_alpha   90.00
_cell.angle_beta   90.00
_cell.angle_gamma   90.00
#
_symmetry.space_group_name_H-M   'P 1'
#
loop_
_entity.id
_entity.type
_entity.pdbx_description
1 polymer ?
#
loop_
_entity_poly.entity_id
_entity_poly.type
_entity_poly.pdbx_seq_one_letter_code
_entity_poly.pdbx_strand_id
1 'polypeptide(L)'
;MGLISAGAKRQLVDRIVGKLLLFVALFAIVTVFFIIVFLLRDGYQIVLETGIWNFLVGQDWNPAGRDPAYGAFPLIVGTVLVTALAMAIAVPLSIGTAVFTAEIAGPRTRSVVKPAVELLAGIPSVVYGFFGLILLADWIRIAFDQPSGSSWLAGSILLAVMAIPTITSVAEDAVSSVPREFREGSLALGATHWQTIKNVVVPRALSGIGAAIILGMGRAIGETMAVLMVTGNAAVIPDPITDIFSPVRTLTGTLGIEMGEVAFGSTHYHALFGVAVILLVITLAVNGAARVIVNRMQATARPKPHRALTAAASRITHAASAPFGRLAHPRTSQRCAFLLISLSAAIVLAALGVILFEIVVNGAGAITWEFLTGSPRDLGRAGGIFPAIAGTFWLVTGALAVALPLGIATAVYLIEYTADTPLTRGIRAAVDLLNGTPSIVFGLFGFAFLVLFLNFGVSLIAGQITLGLMILPTIIRTTEESLRSIPGSLREGSYALGATKWQTIRRVVLPPALPGILTGAILSIGRAAGETAPIMFTAAVFSSRYLPSSLAEPVMALPYHLFVLTTSIPGASTQSYGTAFVLLLLVLAIYLAAILVRRRYNREKVM
;
A
#
# COMPACT_ATOMS: atom_id res chain seq x y z
N MET A 1 -54.46 15.02 7.46
CA MET A 1 -53.46 15.68 8.33
C MET A 1 -52.28 14.77 8.72
N GLY A 2 -52.47 13.47 8.98
CA GLY A 2 -51.37 12.57 9.40
C GLY A 2 -50.30 12.19 8.34
N LEU A 3 -50.61 12.22 7.05
CA LEU A 3 -49.66 11.89 5.97
C LEU A 3 -48.64 13.03 5.71
N ILE A 4 -49.07 14.29 5.87
CA ILE A 4 -48.22 15.48 5.66
C ILE A 4 -47.18 15.61 6.79
N SER A 5 -47.55 15.29 8.03
CA SER A 5 -46.62 15.30 9.17
C SER A 5 -45.58 14.18 9.09
N ALA A 6 -45.96 13.00 8.57
CA ALA A 6 -45.04 11.89 8.33
C ALA A 6 -44.02 12.20 7.23
N GLY A 7 -44.43 12.86 6.15
CA GLY A 7 -43.55 13.32 5.08
C GLY A 7 -42.51 14.35 5.57
N ALA A 8 -42.97 15.36 6.31
CA ALA A 8 -42.09 16.37 6.91
C ALA A 8 -41.07 15.78 7.89
N LYS A 9 -41.50 14.83 8.73
CA LYS A 9 -40.61 14.10 9.66
C LYS A 9 -39.54 13.30 8.91
N ARG A 10 -39.90 12.64 7.81
CA ARG A 10 -38.95 11.88 6.98
C ARG A 10 -37.92 12.78 6.29
N GLN A 11 -38.34 13.95 5.80
CA GLN A 11 -37.42 14.94 5.21
C GLN A 11 -36.49 15.58 6.25
N LEU A 12 -36.98 15.81 7.48
CA LEU A 12 -36.14 16.29 8.58
C LEU A 12 -35.04 15.28 8.94
N VAL A 13 -35.39 14.00 9.07
CA VAL A 13 -34.41 12.92 9.31
C VAL A 13 -33.36 12.90 8.21
N ASP A 14 -33.77 12.99 6.94
CA ASP A 14 -32.82 13.00 5.82
C ASP A 14 -31.85 14.18 5.86
N ARG A 15 -32.34 15.38 6.23
CA ARG A 15 -31.51 16.57 6.40
C ARG A 15 -30.52 16.44 7.57
N ILE A 16 -30.96 15.88 8.70
CA ILE A 16 -30.11 15.65 9.88
C ILE A 16 -29.02 14.62 9.53
N VAL A 17 -29.40 13.49 8.93
CA VAL A 17 -28.47 12.45 8.50
C VAL A 17 -27.45 13.02 7.50
N GLY A 18 -27.90 13.78 6.49
CA GLY A 18 -27.01 14.42 5.54
C GLY A 18 -25.96 15.35 6.19
N LYS A 19 -26.34 16.11 7.23
CA LYS A 19 -25.42 16.97 7.99
C LYS A 19 -24.44 16.17 8.86
N LEU A 20 -24.90 15.10 9.51
CA LEU A 20 -24.03 14.21 10.29
C LEU A 20 -23.00 13.51 9.39
N LEU A 21 -23.44 13.00 8.23
CA LEU A 21 -22.57 12.39 7.24
C LEU A 21 -21.55 13.39 6.67
N LEU A 22 -21.95 14.65 6.44
CA LEU A 22 -21.02 15.72 6.07
C LEU A 22 -19.97 15.95 7.17
N PHE A 23 -20.38 16.06 8.43
CA PHE A 23 -19.45 16.27 9.54
C PHE A 23 -18.42 15.13 9.63
N VAL A 24 -18.85 13.89 9.48
CA VAL A 24 -17.96 12.72 9.41
C VAL A 24 -17.05 12.78 8.19
N ALA A 25 -17.56 13.19 7.03
CA ALA A 25 -16.73 13.32 5.82
C ALA A 25 -15.69 14.45 5.93
N LEU A 26 -16.00 15.52 6.65
CA LEU A 26 -15.06 16.61 6.95
C LEU A 26 -13.92 16.15 7.87
N PHE A 27 -14.16 15.14 8.73
CA PHE A 27 -13.12 14.57 9.59
C PHE A 27 -11.88 14.15 8.79
N ALA A 28 -12.05 13.51 7.62
CA ALA A 28 -10.92 13.10 6.78
C ALA A 28 -10.06 14.30 6.30
N ILE A 29 -10.68 15.41 5.90
CA ILE A 29 -9.97 16.65 5.53
C ILE A 29 -9.23 17.19 6.75
N VAL A 30 -9.92 17.27 7.88
CA VAL A 30 -9.36 17.80 9.12
C VAL A 30 -8.16 16.97 9.55
N THR A 31 -8.24 15.64 9.55
CA THR A 31 -7.11 14.76 9.86
C THR A 31 -5.90 15.03 8.96
N VAL A 32 -6.08 15.08 7.64
CA VAL A 32 -4.98 15.38 6.71
C VAL A 32 -4.36 16.72 7.01
N PHE A 33 -5.20 17.74 7.21
CA PHE A 33 -4.74 19.08 7.52
C PHE A 33 -3.91 19.09 8.81
N PHE A 34 -4.39 18.43 9.86
CA PHE A 34 -3.67 18.32 11.14
C PHE A 34 -2.34 17.58 11.00
N ILE A 35 -2.29 16.47 10.25
CA ILE A 35 -1.04 15.75 9.98
C ILE A 35 -0.04 16.71 9.31
N ILE A 36 -0.44 17.37 8.23
CA ILE A 36 0.44 18.29 7.49
C ILE A 36 0.90 19.44 8.37
N VAL A 37 -0.01 20.07 9.11
CA VAL A 37 0.32 21.22 9.98
C VAL A 37 1.27 20.82 11.10
N PHE A 38 1.07 19.67 11.75
CA PHE A 38 1.99 19.20 12.80
C PHE A 38 3.38 18.92 12.23
N LEU A 39 3.44 18.19 11.10
CA LEU A 39 4.71 17.89 10.44
C LEU A 39 5.47 19.16 10.04
N LEU A 40 4.77 20.13 9.43
CA LEU A 40 5.37 21.40 9.02
C LEU A 40 5.77 22.27 10.21
N ARG A 41 4.96 22.31 11.27
CA ARG A 41 5.25 23.10 12.47
C ARG A 41 6.52 22.60 13.15
N ASP A 42 6.63 21.30 13.40
CA ASP A 42 7.77 20.71 14.10
C ASP A 42 9.00 20.62 13.19
N GLY A 43 8.80 20.38 11.89
CA GLY A 43 9.87 20.33 10.89
C GLY A 43 10.38 21.70 10.45
N TYR A 44 9.65 22.79 10.68
CA TYR A 44 10.14 24.15 10.38
C TYR A 44 11.22 24.60 11.36
N GLN A 45 11.24 24.06 12.59
CA GLN A 45 12.23 24.46 13.60
C GLN A 45 13.67 24.12 13.16
N ILE A 46 13.91 22.98 12.51
CA ILE A 46 15.26 22.65 12.01
C ILE A 46 15.73 23.64 10.94
N VAL A 47 14.81 24.21 10.16
CA VAL A 47 15.15 25.24 9.16
C VAL A 47 15.64 26.52 9.83
N LEU A 48 15.11 26.87 11.01
CA LEU A 48 15.58 28.01 11.79
C LEU A 48 16.95 27.74 12.42
N GLU A 49 17.21 26.51 12.86
CA GLU A 49 18.44 26.14 13.56
C GLU A 49 19.62 25.92 12.61
N THR A 50 19.44 25.16 11.52
CA THR A 50 20.53 24.82 10.59
C THR A 50 20.50 25.61 9.29
N GLY A 51 19.34 26.16 8.90
CA GLY A 51 19.09 26.71 7.57
C GLY A 51 18.62 25.63 6.58
N ILE A 52 17.71 26.00 5.66
CA ILE A 52 17.09 25.06 4.71
C ILE A 52 18.11 24.38 3.79
N TRP A 53 19.11 25.11 3.29
CA TRP A 53 20.08 24.57 2.34
C TRP A 53 21.09 23.65 3.02
N ASN A 54 21.53 24.00 4.22
CA ASN A 54 22.41 23.14 5.02
C ASN A 54 21.70 21.85 5.42
N PHE A 55 20.40 21.93 5.72
CA PHE A 55 19.59 20.75 5.99
C PHE A 55 19.40 19.87 4.75
N LEU A 56 19.04 20.45 3.60
CA LEU A 56 18.72 19.67 2.39
C LEU A 56 19.93 19.12 1.64
N VAL A 57 21.02 19.89 1.58
CA VAL A 57 22.21 19.59 0.75
C VAL A 57 23.42 19.20 1.63
N GLY A 58 23.30 19.34 2.95
CA GLY A 58 24.33 18.89 3.90
C GLY A 58 24.64 17.41 3.72
N GLN A 59 25.93 17.08 3.66
CA GLN A 59 26.45 15.74 3.34
C GLN A 59 26.55 14.83 4.57
N ASP A 60 26.44 15.39 5.78
CA ASP A 60 26.68 14.67 7.02
C ASP A 60 25.41 14.58 7.86
N TRP A 61 24.92 13.35 8.03
CA TRP A 61 23.89 13.03 9.03
C TRP A 61 24.58 12.38 10.23
N ASN A 62 24.86 13.18 11.26
CA ASN A 62 25.48 12.72 12.50
C ASN A 62 24.88 13.40 13.74
N PRO A 63 23.61 13.12 14.10
CA PRO A 63 22.96 13.74 15.27
C PRO A 63 23.63 13.42 16.60
N ALA A 64 24.20 12.22 16.74
CA ALA A 64 24.85 11.74 17.96
C ALA A 64 26.36 12.05 18.01
N GLY A 65 26.89 12.78 17.01
CA GLY A 65 28.29 13.16 16.93
C GLY A 65 28.69 14.19 17.99
N ARG A 66 29.99 14.32 18.22
CA ARG A 66 30.56 15.39 19.07
C ARG A 66 30.11 16.78 18.59
N ASP A 67 30.09 16.96 17.27
CA ASP A 67 29.52 18.12 16.59
C ASP A 67 28.29 17.63 15.80
N PRO A 68 27.06 17.84 16.33
CA PRO A 68 25.84 17.34 15.71
C PRO A 68 25.64 17.93 14.31
N ALA A 69 25.43 17.05 13.32
CA ALA A 69 25.16 17.43 11.93
C ALA A 69 23.84 16.81 11.46
N TYR A 70 23.03 17.60 10.74
CA TYR A 70 21.67 17.24 10.32
C TYR A 70 21.48 17.30 8.79
N GLY A 71 22.52 17.05 8.01
CA GLY A 71 22.45 17.03 6.56
C GLY A 71 21.62 15.85 6.05
N ALA A 72 20.46 16.12 5.44
CA ALA A 72 19.53 15.10 4.96
C ALA A 72 19.91 14.54 3.58
N PHE A 73 20.92 15.08 2.90
CA PHE A 73 21.25 14.72 1.51
C PHE A 73 21.59 13.22 1.35
N PRO A 74 22.41 12.58 2.20
CA PRO A 74 22.66 11.13 2.10
C PRO A 74 21.37 10.30 2.19
N LEU A 75 20.42 10.74 3.03
CA LEU A 75 19.15 10.05 3.22
C LEU A 75 18.25 10.16 1.97
N ILE A 76 18.24 11.34 1.34
CA ILE A 76 17.53 11.59 0.07
C ILE A 76 18.14 10.72 -1.03
N VAL A 77 19.47 10.73 -1.16
CA VAL A 77 20.20 9.94 -2.15
C VAL A 77 19.90 8.45 -1.95
N GLY A 78 20.05 7.92 -0.74
CA GLY A 78 19.74 6.52 -0.43
C GLY A 78 18.30 6.13 -0.79
N THR A 79 17.33 7.01 -0.50
CA THR A 79 15.91 6.77 -0.83
C THR A 79 15.67 6.73 -2.33
N VAL A 80 16.26 7.68 -3.08
CA VAL A 80 16.13 7.75 -4.54
C VAL A 80 16.80 6.56 -5.21
N LEU A 81 18.02 6.23 -4.79
CA LEU A 81 18.82 5.12 -5.31
C LEU A 81 18.07 3.79 -5.15
N VAL A 82 17.62 3.48 -3.93
CA VAL A 82 16.90 2.23 -3.64
C VAL A 82 15.60 2.15 -4.45
N THR A 83 14.84 3.24 -4.52
CA THR A 83 13.56 3.29 -5.26
C THR A 83 13.77 3.18 -6.76
N ALA A 84 14.75 3.87 -7.33
CA ALA A 84 15.00 3.88 -8.77
C ALA A 84 15.36 2.48 -9.29
N LEU A 85 16.27 1.79 -8.61
CA LEU A 85 16.64 0.42 -8.96
C LEU A 85 15.49 -0.56 -8.70
N ALA A 86 14.71 -0.38 -7.63
CA ALA A 86 13.51 -1.19 -7.39
C ALA A 86 12.49 -1.06 -8.53
N MET A 87 12.25 0.16 -9.04
CA MET A 87 11.35 0.38 -10.17
C MET A 87 11.90 -0.15 -11.49
N ALA A 88 13.21 -0.06 -11.71
CA ALA A 88 13.85 -0.66 -12.88
C ALA A 88 13.63 -2.18 -12.96
N ILE A 89 13.53 -2.86 -11.82
CA ILE A 89 13.23 -4.30 -11.72
C ILE A 89 11.72 -4.55 -11.77
N ALA A 90 10.94 -3.86 -10.93
CA ALA A 90 9.52 -4.14 -10.73
C ALA A 90 8.67 -3.83 -11.96
N VAL A 91 8.91 -2.72 -12.65
CA VAL A 91 8.09 -2.27 -13.79
C VAL A 91 8.05 -3.29 -14.93
N PRO A 92 9.20 -3.77 -15.48
CA PRO A 92 9.15 -4.75 -16.57
C PRO A 92 8.56 -6.09 -16.15
N LEU A 93 8.86 -6.58 -14.93
CA LEU A 93 8.29 -7.83 -14.42
C LEU A 93 6.76 -7.72 -14.23
N SER A 94 6.29 -6.58 -13.73
CA SER A 94 4.87 -6.34 -13.47
C SER A 94 4.06 -6.18 -14.74
N ILE A 95 4.56 -5.39 -15.71
CA ILE A 95 3.89 -5.22 -17.00
C ILE A 95 3.87 -6.54 -17.76
N GLY A 96 4.97 -7.30 -17.73
CA GLY A 96 5.02 -8.65 -18.29
C GLY A 96 3.96 -9.54 -17.65
N THR A 97 3.92 -9.61 -16.33
CA THR A 97 2.95 -10.45 -15.60
C THR A 97 1.50 -10.01 -15.84
N ALA A 98 1.23 -8.70 -15.93
CA ALA A 98 -0.09 -8.16 -16.22
C ALA A 98 -0.56 -8.52 -17.64
N VAL A 99 0.30 -8.36 -18.64
CA VAL A 99 0.02 -8.73 -20.03
C VAL A 99 -0.13 -10.24 -20.17
N PHE A 100 0.71 -11.03 -19.48
CA PHE A 100 0.58 -12.48 -19.44
C PHE A 100 -0.81 -12.88 -18.93
N THR A 101 -1.21 -12.33 -17.79
CA THR A 101 -2.46 -12.69 -17.11
C THR A 101 -3.69 -12.25 -17.90
N ALA A 102 -3.64 -11.09 -18.56
CA ALA A 102 -4.75 -10.53 -19.32
C ALA A 102 -4.92 -11.13 -20.73
N GLU A 103 -3.81 -11.36 -21.45
CA GLU A 103 -3.86 -11.66 -22.89
C GLU A 103 -3.37 -13.09 -23.23
N ILE A 104 -2.46 -13.69 -22.45
CA ILE A 104 -1.82 -14.97 -22.81
C ILE A 104 -2.37 -16.14 -21.98
N ALA A 105 -2.64 -15.91 -20.69
CA ALA A 105 -3.03 -16.94 -19.74
C ALA A 105 -4.45 -17.47 -20.02
N GLY A 106 -4.57 -18.79 -20.16
CA GLY A 106 -5.87 -19.45 -20.23
C GLY A 106 -6.66 -19.32 -18.91
N PRO A 107 -7.98 -19.64 -18.89
CA PRO A 107 -8.83 -19.45 -17.72
C PRO A 107 -8.31 -20.14 -16.44
N ARG A 108 -7.75 -21.35 -16.58
CA ARG A 108 -7.15 -22.11 -15.46
C ARG A 108 -5.91 -21.42 -14.92
N THR A 109 -4.97 -21.04 -15.79
CA THR A 109 -3.73 -20.35 -15.40
C THR A 109 -4.03 -19.00 -14.75
N ARG A 110 -4.95 -18.21 -15.32
CA ARG A 110 -5.39 -16.93 -14.74
C ARG A 110 -5.99 -17.10 -13.34
N SER A 111 -6.75 -18.17 -13.11
CA SER A 111 -7.35 -18.48 -11.82
C SER A 111 -6.35 -18.81 -10.71
N VAL A 112 -5.08 -19.07 -11.06
CA VAL A 112 -3.97 -19.31 -10.11
C VAL A 112 -3.06 -18.10 -10.01
N VAL A 113 -2.63 -17.53 -11.15
CA VAL A 113 -1.67 -16.42 -11.21
C VAL A 113 -2.23 -15.17 -10.53
N LYS A 114 -3.48 -14.78 -10.82
CA LYS A 114 -4.06 -13.55 -10.27
C LYS A 114 -4.16 -13.61 -8.73
N PRO A 115 -4.74 -14.66 -8.11
CA PRO A 115 -4.72 -14.79 -6.66
C PRO A 115 -3.32 -14.88 -6.05
N ALA A 116 -2.35 -15.51 -6.73
CA ALA A 116 -0.97 -15.58 -6.24
C ALA A 116 -0.29 -14.20 -6.21
N VAL A 117 -0.49 -13.38 -7.26
CA VAL A 117 -0.02 -11.99 -7.26
C VAL A 117 -0.73 -11.17 -6.18
N GLU A 118 -2.04 -11.35 -6.00
CA GLU A 118 -2.76 -10.70 -4.90
C GLU A 118 -2.26 -11.16 -3.51
N LEU A 119 -1.81 -12.42 -3.39
CA LEU A 119 -1.22 -12.97 -2.17
C LEU A 119 0.08 -12.25 -1.76
N LEU A 120 0.93 -11.92 -2.74
CA LEU A 120 2.14 -11.11 -2.51
C LEU A 120 1.79 -9.76 -1.87
N ALA A 121 0.69 -9.12 -2.27
CA ALA A 121 0.24 -7.87 -1.66
C ALA A 121 -0.18 -8.02 -0.19
N GLY A 122 -0.58 -9.24 0.20
CA GLY A 122 -1.02 -9.57 1.56
C GLY A 122 0.13 -9.89 2.53
N ILE A 123 1.36 -10.10 2.05
CA ILE A 123 2.49 -10.38 2.93
C ILE A 123 2.89 -9.08 3.66
N PRO A 124 2.96 -9.07 5.01
CA PRO A 124 3.39 -7.89 5.76
C PRO A 124 4.81 -7.43 5.42
N SER A 125 5.06 -6.11 5.46
CA SER A 125 6.36 -5.54 5.10
C SER A 125 7.51 -6.00 6.00
N VAL A 126 7.25 -6.22 7.29
CA VAL A 126 8.25 -6.79 8.20
C VAL A 126 8.58 -8.25 7.89
N VAL A 127 7.64 -9.02 7.32
CA VAL A 127 7.90 -10.39 6.86
C VAL A 127 8.80 -10.37 5.62
N TYR A 128 8.58 -9.41 4.71
CA TYR A 128 9.52 -9.14 3.62
C TYR A 128 10.90 -8.74 4.16
N GLY A 129 10.98 -7.81 5.12
CA GLY A 129 12.24 -7.39 5.73
C GLY A 129 12.98 -8.54 6.42
N PHE A 130 12.26 -9.39 7.15
CA PHE A 130 12.79 -10.61 7.77
C PHE A 130 13.40 -11.56 6.72
N PHE A 131 12.64 -11.88 5.67
CA PHE A 131 13.12 -12.70 4.56
C PHE A 131 14.33 -12.08 3.86
N GLY A 132 14.27 -10.77 3.61
CA GLY A 132 15.34 -10.04 2.93
C GLY A 132 16.64 -10.02 3.74
N LEU A 133 16.54 -9.91 5.07
CA LEU A 133 17.72 -9.89 5.94
C LEU A 133 18.33 -11.29 6.10
N ILE A 134 17.52 -12.34 6.27
CA ILE A 134 18.06 -13.68 6.53
C ILE A 134 18.49 -14.39 5.25
N LEU A 135 17.70 -14.29 4.17
CA LEU A 135 17.98 -15.04 2.94
C LEU A 135 18.68 -14.17 1.90
N LEU A 136 18.09 -13.03 1.53
CA LEU A 136 18.59 -12.23 0.41
C LEU A 136 19.95 -11.59 0.72
N ALA A 137 20.10 -10.98 1.90
CA ALA A 137 21.36 -10.41 2.33
C ALA A 137 22.42 -11.52 2.48
N ASP A 138 22.11 -12.65 3.12
CA ASP A 138 23.09 -13.74 3.23
C ASP A 138 23.47 -14.31 1.86
N TRP A 139 22.52 -14.44 0.94
CA TRP A 139 22.80 -14.81 -0.44
C TRP A 139 23.72 -13.80 -1.14
N ILE A 140 23.48 -12.49 -0.99
CA ILE A 140 24.37 -11.46 -1.56
C ILE A 140 25.78 -11.56 -0.95
N ARG A 141 25.85 -11.72 0.37
CA ARG A 141 27.10 -11.87 1.12
C ARG A 141 27.95 -13.02 0.58
N ILE A 142 27.32 -14.18 0.37
CA ILE A 142 28.01 -15.40 -0.09
C ILE A 142 28.28 -15.38 -1.59
N ALA A 143 27.29 -15.00 -2.41
CA ALA A 143 27.38 -15.09 -3.87
C ALA A 143 28.32 -14.04 -4.48
N PHE A 144 28.44 -12.86 -3.85
CA PHE A 144 29.26 -11.75 -4.32
C PHE A 144 30.48 -11.45 -3.42
N ASP A 145 30.78 -12.36 -2.48
CA ASP A 145 31.91 -12.25 -1.53
C ASP A 145 31.98 -10.88 -0.83
N GLN A 146 30.84 -10.45 -0.27
CA GLN A 146 30.71 -9.15 0.40
C GLN A 146 30.82 -9.30 1.93
N PRO A 147 31.35 -8.29 2.65
CA PRO A 147 31.42 -8.33 4.11
C PRO A 147 30.04 -8.44 4.79
N SER A 148 29.04 -7.79 4.19
CA SER A 148 27.64 -7.84 4.58
C SER A 148 26.79 -7.88 3.32
N GLY A 149 25.65 -8.55 3.40
CA GLY A 149 24.64 -8.53 2.35
C GLY A 149 23.77 -7.28 2.34
N SER A 150 23.72 -6.58 3.48
CA SER A 150 22.81 -5.46 3.68
C SER A 150 23.30 -4.23 2.93
N SER A 151 22.62 -3.93 1.83
CA SER A 151 23.07 -3.00 0.79
C SER A 151 21.86 -2.34 0.12
N TRP A 152 22.09 -1.28 -0.66
CA TRP A 152 20.99 -0.72 -1.45
C TRP A 152 20.48 -1.67 -2.55
N LEU A 153 21.32 -2.57 -3.10
CA LEU A 153 20.85 -3.66 -3.98
C LEU A 153 19.82 -4.55 -3.28
N ALA A 154 20.15 -5.01 -2.07
CA ALA A 154 19.29 -5.88 -1.29
C ALA A 154 17.95 -5.19 -0.99
N GLY A 155 17.99 -3.91 -0.59
CA GLY A 155 16.80 -3.08 -0.41
C GLY A 155 15.98 -2.94 -1.69
N SER A 156 16.64 -2.70 -2.84
CA SER A 156 15.95 -2.51 -4.12
C SER A 156 15.27 -3.78 -4.63
N ILE A 157 15.90 -4.94 -4.49
CA ILE A 157 15.29 -6.23 -4.87
C ILE A 157 14.05 -6.47 -3.99
N LEU A 158 14.16 -6.25 -2.69
CA LEU A 158 13.05 -6.47 -1.77
C LEU A 158 11.87 -5.52 -2.06
N LEU A 159 12.16 -4.22 -2.24
CA LEU A 159 11.14 -3.25 -2.65
C LEU A 159 10.53 -3.57 -4.01
N ALA A 160 11.31 -4.10 -4.95
CA ALA A 160 10.79 -4.51 -6.24
C ALA A 160 9.73 -5.61 -6.08
N VAL A 161 10.02 -6.65 -5.29
CA VAL A 161 9.07 -7.74 -4.99
C VAL A 161 7.77 -7.19 -4.38
N MET A 162 7.87 -6.21 -3.48
CA MET A 162 6.71 -5.57 -2.85
C MET A 162 5.90 -4.67 -3.80
N ALA A 163 6.56 -4.00 -4.74
CA ALA A 163 5.91 -3.14 -5.72
C ALA A 163 5.20 -3.94 -6.82
N ILE A 164 5.72 -5.12 -7.16
CA ILE A 164 5.19 -6.00 -8.22
C ILE A 164 3.68 -6.24 -8.12
N PRO A 165 3.11 -6.68 -6.99
CA PRO A 165 1.68 -6.99 -6.94
C PRO A 165 0.80 -5.74 -7.11
N THR A 166 1.25 -4.59 -6.61
CA THR A 166 0.54 -3.32 -6.77
C THR A 166 0.50 -2.92 -8.24
N ILE A 167 1.65 -2.94 -8.93
CA ILE A 167 1.73 -2.56 -10.35
C ILE A 167 1.00 -3.58 -11.22
N THR A 168 1.20 -4.88 -10.97
CA THR A 168 0.62 -5.97 -11.76
C THR A 168 -0.90 -5.97 -11.70
N SER A 169 -1.50 -5.85 -10.51
CA SER A 169 -2.96 -5.88 -10.37
C SER A 169 -3.63 -4.72 -11.11
N VAL A 170 -3.12 -3.50 -10.93
CA VAL A 170 -3.71 -2.31 -11.57
C VAL A 170 -3.43 -2.28 -13.07
N ALA A 171 -2.26 -2.74 -13.51
CA ALA A 171 -1.93 -2.85 -14.93
C ALA A 171 -2.76 -3.94 -15.64
N GLU A 172 -3.06 -5.06 -14.96
CA GLU A 172 -3.87 -6.15 -15.52
C GLU A 172 -5.33 -5.72 -15.74
N ASP A 173 -5.90 -4.96 -14.80
CA ASP A 173 -7.23 -4.36 -14.95
C ASP A 173 -7.24 -3.34 -16.09
N ALA A 174 -6.19 -2.51 -16.21
CA ALA A 174 -6.05 -1.57 -17.31
C ALA A 174 -5.97 -2.25 -18.68
N VAL A 175 -5.18 -3.32 -18.81
CA VAL A 175 -5.06 -4.10 -20.05
C VAL A 175 -6.38 -4.82 -20.37
N SER A 176 -7.02 -5.41 -19.37
CA SER A 176 -8.30 -6.11 -19.51
C SER A 176 -9.45 -5.17 -19.89
N SER A 177 -9.37 -3.89 -19.53
CA SER A 177 -10.40 -2.88 -19.83
C SER A 177 -10.43 -2.44 -21.30
N VAL A 178 -9.39 -2.74 -22.08
CA VAL A 178 -9.38 -2.44 -23.52
C VAL A 178 -10.55 -3.20 -24.17
N PRO A 179 -11.39 -2.56 -25.00
CA PRO A 179 -12.51 -3.22 -25.66
C PRO A 179 -12.10 -4.37 -26.60
N ARG A 180 -12.92 -5.42 -26.70
CA ARG A 180 -12.61 -6.64 -27.48
C ARG A 180 -12.57 -6.38 -28.99
N GLU A 181 -13.36 -5.43 -29.46
CA GLU A 181 -13.49 -5.05 -30.87
C GLU A 181 -12.14 -4.57 -31.43
N PHE A 182 -11.30 -3.96 -30.60
CA PHE A 182 -9.95 -3.54 -30.99
C PHE A 182 -9.00 -4.71 -31.20
N ARG A 183 -9.15 -5.79 -30.42
CA ARG A 183 -8.33 -7.01 -30.58
C ARG A 183 -8.75 -7.75 -31.84
N GLU A 184 -10.05 -7.97 -31.98
CA GLU A 184 -10.64 -8.67 -33.13
C GLU A 184 -10.36 -7.93 -34.44
N GLY A 185 -10.51 -6.60 -34.45
CA GLY A 185 -10.18 -5.78 -35.63
C GLY A 185 -8.71 -5.85 -36.03
N SER A 186 -7.79 -5.90 -35.07
CA SER A 186 -6.36 -6.06 -35.37
C SER A 186 -6.04 -7.44 -35.96
N LEU A 187 -6.62 -8.50 -35.39
CA LEU A 187 -6.40 -9.87 -35.85
C LEU A 187 -7.02 -10.11 -37.23
N ALA A 188 -8.20 -9.53 -37.50
CA ALA A 188 -8.87 -9.59 -38.80
C ALA A 188 -8.05 -8.95 -39.94
N LEU A 189 -7.20 -7.97 -39.61
CA LEU A 189 -6.26 -7.34 -40.55
C LEU A 189 -4.97 -8.16 -40.76
N GLY A 190 -4.91 -9.40 -40.26
CA GLY A 190 -3.76 -10.30 -40.43
C GLY A 190 -2.62 -10.07 -39.43
N ALA A 191 -2.82 -9.25 -38.40
CA ALA A 191 -1.83 -9.08 -37.34
C ALA A 191 -1.71 -10.35 -36.48
N THR A 192 -0.50 -10.62 -36.02
CA THR A 192 -0.23 -11.66 -35.01
C THR A 192 -0.68 -11.19 -33.62
N HIS A 193 -0.91 -12.14 -32.70
CA HIS A 193 -1.34 -11.82 -31.34
C HIS A 193 -0.34 -10.90 -30.62
N TRP A 194 0.97 -11.12 -30.82
CA TRP A 194 2.00 -10.22 -30.29
C TRP A 194 1.93 -8.82 -30.90
N GLN A 195 1.69 -8.69 -32.21
CA GLN A 195 1.51 -7.38 -32.84
C GLN A 195 0.27 -6.66 -32.32
N THR A 196 -0.83 -7.38 -32.07
CA THR A 196 -2.02 -6.83 -31.43
C THR A 196 -1.72 -6.34 -30.02
N ILE A 197 -1.03 -7.14 -29.20
CA ILE A 197 -0.62 -6.73 -27.85
C ILE A 197 0.26 -5.47 -27.90
N LYS A 198 1.35 -5.50 -28.66
CA LYS A 198 2.36 -4.43 -28.71
C LYS A 198 1.82 -3.14 -29.33
N ASN A 199 1.03 -3.22 -30.40
CA ASN A 199 0.65 -2.04 -31.20
C ASN A 199 -0.76 -1.53 -30.91
N VAL A 200 -1.63 -2.34 -30.29
CA VAL A 200 -3.04 -1.97 -30.03
C VAL A 200 -3.35 -1.97 -28.54
N VAL A 201 -3.15 -3.10 -27.86
CA VAL A 201 -3.60 -3.28 -26.47
C VAL A 201 -2.75 -2.45 -25.51
N VAL A 202 -1.43 -2.66 -25.48
CA VAL A 202 -0.52 -1.95 -24.56
C VAL A 202 -0.59 -0.43 -24.76
N PRO A 203 -0.51 0.12 -26.00
CA PRO A 203 -0.63 1.55 -26.24
C PRO A 203 -1.95 2.16 -25.74
N ARG A 204 -3.06 1.42 -25.84
CA ARG A 204 -4.36 1.88 -25.32
C ARG A 204 -4.47 1.79 -23.80
N ALA A 205 -3.78 0.84 -23.19
CA ALA A 205 -3.74 0.68 -21.73
C ALA A 205 -2.70 1.59 -21.04
N LEU A 206 -1.86 2.33 -21.77
CA LEU A 206 -0.74 3.10 -21.22
C LEU A 206 -1.13 4.07 -20.10
N SER A 207 -2.30 4.70 -20.15
CA SER A 207 -2.73 5.60 -19.07
C SER A 207 -2.99 4.86 -17.77
N GLY A 208 -3.54 3.64 -17.84
CA GLY A 208 -3.75 2.78 -16.68
C GLY A 208 -2.46 2.12 -16.20
N ILE A 209 -1.60 1.68 -17.12
CA ILE A 209 -0.26 1.16 -16.79
C ILE A 209 0.58 2.24 -16.10
N GLY A 210 0.56 3.48 -16.62
CA GLY A 210 1.24 4.62 -16.00
C GLY A 210 0.72 4.91 -14.59
N ALA A 211 -0.60 4.88 -14.38
CA ALA A 211 -1.18 4.99 -13.05
C ALA A 211 -0.73 3.86 -12.10
N ALA A 212 -0.64 2.62 -12.61
CA ALA A 212 -0.18 1.46 -11.85
C ALA A 212 1.29 1.60 -11.40
N ILE A 213 2.18 2.01 -12.31
CA ILE A 213 3.60 2.24 -12.01
C ILE A 213 3.74 3.29 -10.90
N ILE A 214 2.99 4.39 -11.00
CA ILE A 214 3.13 5.48 -10.04
C ILE A 214 2.55 5.10 -8.67
N LEU A 215 1.46 4.34 -8.63
CA LEU A 215 0.95 3.78 -7.38
C LEU A 215 1.97 2.83 -6.72
N GLY A 216 2.64 1.98 -7.51
CA GLY A 216 3.72 1.12 -7.03
C GLY A 216 4.93 1.90 -6.50
N MET A 217 5.36 2.93 -7.23
CA MET A 217 6.45 3.82 -6.84
C MET A 217 6.12 4.60 -5.55
N GLY A 218 4.90 5.13 -5.43
CA GLY A 218 4.45 5.84 -4.23
C GLY A 218 4.49 4.95 -2.98
N ARG A 219 4.13 3.67 -3.10
CA ARG A 219 4.29 2.69 -2.02
C ARG A 219 5.77 2.41 -1.72
N ALA A 220 6.60 2.24 -2.75
CA ALA A 220 8.03 1.94 -2.57
C ALA A 220 8.79 3.05 -1.83
N ILE A 221 8.52 4.32 -2.16
CA ILE A 221 9.13 5.48 -1.48
C ILE A 221 8.77 5.53 0.00
N GLY A 222 7.52 5.17 0.32
CA GLY A 222 7.01 5.17 1.69
C GLY A 222 7.29 3.90 2.49
N GLU A 223 7.95 2.91 1.89
CA GLU A 223 8.21 1.63 2.55
C GLU A 223 9.29 1.80 3.61
N THR A 224 9.01 1.29 4.80
CA THR A 224 9.80 1.59 6.00
C THR A 224 10.46 0.33 6.56
N MET A 225 9.68 -0.70 6.89
CA MET A 225 10.21 -1.85 7.63
C MET A 225 11.11 -2.73 6.77
N ALA A 226 10.70 -2.99 5.53
CA ALA A 226 11.48 -3.81 4.61
C ALA A 226 12.85 -3.20 4.32
N VAL A 227 12.87 -1.88 4.10
CA VAL A 227 14.09 -1.12 3.79
C VAL A 227 15.00 -1.03 5.00
N LEU A 228 14.44 -0.63 6.15
CA LEU A 228 15.16 -0.50 7.41
C LEU A 228 15.85 -1.81 7.82
N MET A 229 15.29 -2.98 7.49
CA MET A 229 15.92 -4.25 7.87
C MET A 229 17.10 -4.64 6.95
N VAL A 230 17.16 -4.14 5.71
CA VAL A 230 17.99 -4.75 4.66
C VAL A 230 18.99 -3.80 4.01
N THR A 231 18.85 -2.47 4.12
CA THR A 231 19.78 -1.54 3.45
C THR A 231 21.08 -1.25 4.20
N GLY A 232 21.26 -1.83 5.40
CA GLY A 232 22.46 -1.64 6.23
C GLY A 232 22.47 -0.33 7.03
N ASN A 233 21.60 0.63 6.71
CA ASN A 233 21.35 1.87 7.47
C ASN A 233 22.59 2.71 7.78
N ALA A 234 23.57 2.78 6.88
CA ALA A 234 24.67 3.74 7.01
C ALA A 234 24.29 5.06 6.32
N ALA A 235 24.40 6.18 7.03
CA ALA A 235 24.09 7.50 6.49
C ALA A 235 25.25 8.07 5.67
N VAL A 236 25.65 7.32 4.64
CA VAL A 236 26.77 7.63 3.74
C VAL A 236 26.27 7.63 2.30
N ILE A 237 26.95 8.39 1.45
CA ILE A 237 26.73 8.35 0.01
C ILE A 237 27.70 7.33 -0.57
N PRO A 238 27.23 6.32 -1.33
CA PRO A 238 28.12 5.37 -1.98
C PRO A 238 29.14 6.07 -2.89
N ASP A 239 30.40 5.67 -2.79
CA ASP A 239 31.48 6.15 -3.64
C ASP A 239 32.24 4.95 -4.26
N PRO A 240 32.09 4.68 -5.57
CA PRO A 240 31.25 5.41 -6.53
C PRO A 240 29.74 5.19 -6.27
N ILE A 241 28.89 6.11 -6.73
CA ILE A 241 27.41 5.99 -6.63
C ILE A 241 26.88 4.69 -7.25
N THR A 242 27.63 4.09 -8.16
CA THR A 242 27.30 2.82 -8.83
C THR A 242 27.59 1.58 -8.00
N ASP A 243 28.26 1.69 -6.84
CA ASP A 243 28.54 0.55 -5.98
C ASP A 243 27.26 0.06 -5.30
N ILE A 244 26.56 -0.85 -5.99
CA ILE A 244 25.28 -1.46 -5.57
C ILE A 244 25.35 -2.20 -4.22
N PHE A 245 26.55 -2.51 -3.73
CA PHE A 245 26.76 -3.25 -2.49
C PHE A 245 26.97 -2.35 -1.27
N SER A 246 27.14 -1.03 -1.46
CA SER A 246 27.26 -0.10 -0.34
C SER A 246 26.00 -0.08 0.54
N PRO A 247 26.12 0.01 1.87
CA PRO A 247 24.98 0.29 2.72
C PRO A 247 24.48 1.72 2.48
N VAL A 248 23.18 1.92 2.64
CA VAL A 248 22.53 3.24 2.58
C VAL A 248 21.48 3.38 3.68
N ARG A 249 21.23 4.61 4.10
CA ARG A 249 20.12 4.95 4.99
C ARG A 249 19.06 5.70 4.20
N THR A 250 17.81 5.29 4.31
CA THR A 250 16.68 5.98 3.65
C THR A 250 15.98 6.94 4.62
N LEU A 251 15.20 7.88 4.09
CA LEU A 251 14.39 8.80 4.90
C LEU A 251 13.45 8.03 5.85
N THR A 252 12.79 6.99 5.34
CA THR A 252 11.91 6.12 6.13
C THR A 252 12.69 5.35 7.20
N GLY A 253 13.87 4.82 6.85
CA GLY A 253 14.74 4.13 7.78
C GLY A 253 15.21 5.01 8.94
N THR A 254 15.65 6.23 8.65
CA THR A 254 16.05 7.21 9.68
C THR A 254 14.93 7.50 10.66
N LEU A 255 13.71 7.74 10.16
CA LEU A 255 12.54 7.96 11.01
C LEU A 255 12.22 6.76 11.89
N GLY A 256 12.35 5.55 11.34
CA GLY A 256 12.09 4.31 12.07
C GLY A 256 13.11 4.02 13.18
N ILE A 257 14.38 4.34 12.95
CA ILE A 257 15.47 4.07 13.90
C ILE A 257 15.50 5.11 15.01
N GLU A 258 15.51 6.40 14.66
CA GLU A 258 15.94 7.45 15.58
C GLU A 258 14.77 8.08 16.35
N MET A 259 13.54 8.06 15.82
CA MET A 259 12.41 8.79 16.45
C MET A 259 12.05 8.27 17.84
N GLY A 260 12.26 6.97 18.10
CA GLY A 260 11.95 6.37 19.40
C GLY A 260 12.94 6.75 20.51
N GLU A 261 14.12 7.27 20.16
CA GLU A 261 15.23 7.50 21.08
C GLU A 261 15.47 9.00 21.39
N VAL A 262 14.83 9.89 20.62
CA VAL A 262 15.05 11.34 20.74
C VAL A 262 14.25 12.00 21.84
N ALA A 263 14.87 12.97 22.53
CA ALA A 263 14.19 13.82 23.48
C ALA A 263 13.22 14.79 22.78
N PHE A 264 12.01 14.91 23.31
CA PHE A 264 10.99 15.82 22.77
C PHE A 264 11.47 17.28 22.78
N GLY A 265 11.27 17.98 21.66
CA GLY A 265 11.68 19.39 21.49
C GLY A 265 13.18 19.61 21.30
N SER A 266 13.98 18.55 21.17
CA SER A 266 15.39 18.67 20.80
C SER A 266 15.57 19.03 19.33
N THR A 267 16.74 19.55 18.96
CA THR A 267 17.12 19.76 17.55
C THR A 267 17.01 18.47 16.74
N HIS A 268 17.42 17.33 17.31
CA HIS A 268 17.32 16.03 16.64
C HIS A 268 15.87 15.62 16.41
N TYR A 269 14.97 15.84 17.37
CA TYR A 269 13.53 15.67 17.17
C TYR A 269 13.03 16.54 16.00
N HIS A 270 13.37 17.83 15.98
CA HIS A 270 12.98 18.73 14.89
C HIS A 270 13.58 18.33 13.53
N ALA A 271 14.81 17.83 13.50
CA ALA A 271 15.46 17.31 12.30
C ALA A 271 14.73 16.10 11.73
N LEU A 272 14.28 15.17 12.58
CA LEU A 272 13.48 14.02 12.14
C LEU A 272 12.10 14.46 11.61
N PHE A 273 11.45 15.44 12.21
CA PHE A 273 10.25 16.04 11.62
C PHE A 273 10.54 16.71 10.28
N GLY A 274 11.70 17.35 10.12
CA GLY A 274 12.19 17.86 8.84
C GLY A 274 12.35 16.74 7.79
N VAL A 275 12.92 15.60 8.17
CA VAL A 275 13.03 14.40 7.32
C VAL A 275 11.63 13.89 6.90
N ALA A 276 10.67 13.89 7.81
CA ALA A 276 9.28 13.51 7.51
C ALA A 276 8.61 14.49 6.54
N VAL A 277 8.88 15.79 6.65
CA VAL A 277 8.42 16.81 5.70
C VAL A 277 9.03 16.57 4.31
N ILE A 278 10.33 16.26 4.21
CA ILE A 278 10.97 15.92 2.93
C ILE A 278 10.29 14.71 2.29
N LEU A 279 10.09 13.64 3.06
CA LEU A 279 9.43 12.42 2.60
C LEU A 279 8.00 12.71 2.12
N LEU A 280 7.24 13.52 2.87
CA LEU A 280 5.90 13.95 2.49
C LEU A 280 5.93 14.75 1.18
N VAL A 281 6.85 15.70 1.02
CA VAL A 281 6.99 16.50 -0.20
C VAL A 281 7.32 15.63 -1.41
N ILE A 282 8.27 14.70 -1.28
CA ILE A 282 8.59 13.73 -2.36
C ILE A 282 7.35 12.93 -2.74
N THR A 283 6.62 12.44 -1.74
CA THR A 283 5.42 11.62 -1.96
C THR A 283 4.30 12.42 -2.64
N LEU A 284 4.07 13.66 -2.19
CA LEU A 284 3.11 14.58 -2.80
C LEU A 284 3.50 14.94 -4.24
N ALA A 285 4.78 15.17 -4.50
CA ALA A 285 5.29 15.47 -5.83
C ALA A 285 5.06 14.30 -6.80
N VAL A 286 5.37 13.07 -6.37
CA VAL A 286 5.17 11.86 -7.16
C VAL A 286 3.68 11.60 -7.42
N ASN A 287 2.83 11.67 -6.40
CA ASN A 287 1.39 11.48 -6.54
C ASN A 287 0.72 12.59 -7.38
N GLY A 288 1.17 13.84 -7.22
CA GLY A 288 0.72 14.98 -8.01
C GLY A 288 1.10 14.86 -9.48
N ALA A 289 2.36 14.49 -9.77
CA ALA A 289 2.84 14.21 -11.12
C ALA A 289 2.02 13.08 -11.76
N ALA A 290 1.69 12.02 -10.99
CA ALA A 290 0.80 10.95 -11.43
C ALA A 290 -0.52 11.47 -11.99
N ARG A 291 -1.18 12.32 -11.20
CA ARG A 291 -2.49 12.85 -11.53
C ARG A 291 -2.44 13.70 -12.78
N VAL A 292 -1.40 14.52 -12.93
CA VAL A 292 -1.19 15.36 -14.13
C VAL A 292 -0.95 14.49 -15.37
N ILE A 293 -0.08 13.48 -15.27
CA ILE A 293 0.25 12.58 -16.39
C ILE A 293 -0.99 11.80 -16.83
N VAL A 294 -1.69 11.17 -15.89
CA VAL A 294 -2.90 10.38 -16.18
C VAL A 294 -3.99 11.26 -16.80
N ASN A 295 -4.24 12.45 -16.25
CA ASN A 295 -5.25 13.37 -16.79
C ASN A 295 -4.90 13.83 -18.22
N ARG A 296 -3.63 14.13 -18.50
CA ARG A 296 -3.18 14.49 -19.85
C ARG A 296 -3.37 13.34 -20.84
N MET A 297 -3.00 12.12 -20.45
CA MET A 297 -3.15 10.94 -21.32
C MET A 297 -4.62 10.62 -21.62
N GLN A 298 -5.51 10.73 -20.64
CA GLN A 298 -6.96 10.54 -20.84
C GLN A 298 -7.57 11.61 -21.75
N ALA A 299 -7.11 12.87 -21.67
CA ALA A 299 -7.55 13.94 -22.54
C ALA A 299 -7.15 13.68 -24.01
N THR A 300 -5.95 13.14 -24.25
CA THR A 300 -5.48 12.76 -25.60
C THR A 300 -6.17 11.49 -26.12
N ALA A 301 -6.61 10.59 -25.24
CA ALA A 301 -7.27 9.32 -25.57
C ALA A 301 -8.76 9.41 -25.93
N ARG A 302 -9.35 10.62 -26.01
CA ARG A 302 -10.69 10.86 -26.59
C ARG A 302 -10.61 11.32 -28.06
N PRO A 303 -10.29 10.48 -29.06
CA PRO A 303 -10.57 10.86 -30.44
C PRO A 303 -12.08 10.80 -30.70
N LYS A 304 -12.61 11.79 -31.43
CA LYS A 304 -13.96 11.73 -32.02
C LYS A 304 -14.10 10.41 -32.81
N PRO A 305 -15.26 9.71 -32.75
CA PRO A 305 -15.41 8.33 -33.22
C PRO A 305 -14.89 8.06 -34.65
N HIS A 306 -15.07 9.01 -35.57
CA HIS A 306 -14.58 8.88 -36.96
C HIS A 306 -13.05 8.93 -37.11
N ARG A 307 -12.34 9.70 -36.27
CA ARG A 307 -10.87 9.84 -36.34
C ARG A 307 -10.12 8.70 -35.64
N ALA A 308 -10.74 8.07 -34.65
CA ALA A 308 -10.17 6.94 -33.91
C ALA A 308 -9.99 5.71 -34.80
N LEU A 309 -11.02 5.40 -35.60
CA LEU A 309 -11.04 4.28 -36.55
C LEU A 309 -10.07 4.52 -37.70
N THR A 310 -10.02 5.73 -38.27
CA THR A 310 -9.06 6.07 -39.34
C THR A 310 -7.61 6.13 -38.85
N ALA A 311 -7.34 6.62 -37.64
CA ALA A 311 -5.98 6.64 -37.08
C ALA A 311 -5.51 5.24 -36.62
N ALA A 312 -6.41 4.39 -36.13
CA ALA A 312 -6.10 3.00 -35.85
C ALA A 312 -5.88 2.21 -37.15
N ALA A 313 -6.77 2.40 -38.14
CA ALA A 313 -6.62 1.81 -39.47
C ALA A 313 -5.35 2.30 -40.16
N SER A 314 -4.97 3.58 -40.03
CA SER A 314 -3.74 4.12 -40.62
C SER A 314 -2.48 3.63 -39.90
N ARG A 315 -2.48 3.51 -38.57
CA ARG A 315 -1.37 2.91 -37.82
C ARG A 315 -1.22 1.42 -38.10
N ILE A 316 -2.33 0.71 -38.28
CA ILE A 316 -2.30 -0.73 -38.60
C ILE A 316 -1.92 -0.94 -40.06
N THR A 317 -2.42 -0.13 -41.00
CA THR A 317 -1.96 -0.18 -42.40
C THR A 317 -0.51 0.24 -42.51
N HIS A 318 -0.03 1.27 -41.81
CA HIS A 318 1.41 1.58 -41.73
C HIS A 318 2.22 0.49 -41.03
N ALA A 319 1.71 -0.17 -39.98
CA ALA A 319 2.40 -1.29 -39.35
C ALA A 319 2.41 -2.55 -40.21
N ALA A 320 1.39 -2.74 -41.06
CA ALA A 320 1.28 -3.81 -42.03
C ALA A 320 2.07 -3.52 -43.31
N SER A 321 2.24 -2.24 -43.69
CA SER A 321 2.89 -1.78 -44.92
C SER A 321 4.30 -1.25 -44.71
N ALA A 322 4.77 -1.03 -43.48
CA ALA A 322 6.11 -0.53 -43.24
C ALA A 322 7.13 -1.55 -43.78
N PRO A 323 7.97 -1.15 -44.76
CA PRO A 323 9.01 -1.98 -45.31
C PRO A 323 10.17 -1.98 -44.31
N PHE A 324 10.03 -2.73 -43.21
CA PHE A 324 11.14 -2.95 -42.30
C PHE A 324 11.88 -4.20 -42.74
N GLY A 325 13.17 -4.04 -43.07
CA GLY A 325 14.14 -5.12 -43.01
C GLY A 325 13.98 -5.85 -41.68
N ARG A 326 13.44 -7.07 -41.72
CA ARG A 326 13.14 -7.86 -40.54
C ARG A 326 14.38 -8.66 -40.16
N LEU A 327 14.92 -8.43 -38.96
CA LEU A 327 15.91 -9.33 -38.35
C LEU A 327 15.30 -10.71 -38.01
N ALA A 328 13.95 -10.84 -37.87
CA ALA A 328 13.29 -12.11 -37.58
C ALA A 328 11.85 -12.22 -38.11
N HIS A 329 11.42 -13.45 -38.42
CA HIS A 329 10.06 -13.78 -38.89
C HIS A 329 8.99 -13.50 -37.80
N PRO A 330 7.78 -12.99 -38.14
CA PRO A 330 6.75 -12.59 -37.16
C PRO A 330 6.36 -13.67 -36.15
N ARG A 331 6.33 -14.93 -36.59
CA ARG A 331 6.05 -16.09 -35.71
C ARG A 331 7.15 -16.31 -34.67
N THR A 332 8.41 -16.10 -35.03
CA THR A 332 9.56 -16.23 -34.13
C THR A 332 9.56 -15.09 -33.11
N SER A 333 9.28 -13.86 -33.56
CA SER A 333 9.12 -12.70 -32.67
C SER A 333 7.99 -12.91 -31.65
N GLN A 334 6.84 -13.47 -32.06
CA GLN A 334 5.76 -13.81 -31.15
C GLN A 334 6.19 -14.85 -30.10
N ARG A 335 6.87 -15.93 -30.51
CA ARG A 335 7.35 -16.96 -29.57
C ARG A 335 8.32 -16.38 -28.55
N CYS A 336 9.30 -15.60 -28.98
CA CYS A 336 10.25 -14.95 -28.07
C CYS A 336 9.55 -13.99 -27.10
N ALA A 337 8.61 -13.17 -27.60
CA ALA A 337 7.86 -12.25 -26.75
C ALA A 337 7.01 -12.98 -25.72
N PHE A 338 6.32 -14.06 -26.11
CA PHE A 338 5.51 -14.86 -25.18
C PHE A 338 6.37 -15.56 -24.14
N LEU A 339 7.55 -16.07 -24.53
CA LEU A 339 8.49 -16.65 -23.58
C LEU A 339 8.97 -15.62 -22.55
N LEU A 340 9.38 -14.42 -22.99
CA LEU A 340 9.82 -13.36 -22.07
C LEU A 340 8.69 -12.91 -21.13
N ILE A 341 7.48 -12.72 -21.64
CA ILE A 341 6.31 -12.33 -20.84
C ILE A 341 5.93 -13.42 -19.84
N SER A 342 5.99 -14.69 -20.26
CA SER A 342 5.72 -15.85 -19.39
C SER A 342 6.81 -16.02 -18.34
N LEU A 343 8.07 -15.74 -18.68
CA LEU A 343 9.19 -15.74 -17.75
C LEU A 343 9.02 -14.67 -16.66
N SER A 344 8.55 -13.47 -17.00
CA SER A 344 8.23 -12.45 -16.00
C SER A 344 7.21 -12.98 -14.97
N ALA A 345 6.12 -13.58 -15.43
CA ALA A 345 5.12 -14.17 -14.53
C ALA A 345 5.70 -15.32 -13.70
N ALA A 346 6.54 -16.17 -14.30
CA ALA A 346 7.21 -17.27 -13.61
C ALA A 346 8.18 -16.77 -12.52
N ILE A 347 8.95 -15.71 -12.78
CA ILE A 347 9.84 -15.08 -11.79
C ILE A 347 9.04 -14.55 -10.61
N VAL A 348 7.92 -13.87 -10.86
CA VAL A 348 7.05 -13.35 -9.79
C VAL A 348 6.49 -14.48 -8.93
N LEU A 349 5.99 -15.55 -9.55
CA LEU A 349 5.48 -16.72 -8.84
C LEU A 349 6.58 -17.49 -8.10
N ALA A 350 7.78 -17.57 -8.68
CA ALA A 350 8.93 -18.20 -8.03
C ALA A 350 9.36 -17.41 -6.80
N ALA A 351 9.42 -16.08 -6.86
CA ALA A 351 9.72 -15.22 -5.71
C ALA A 351 8.71 -15.45 -4.57
N LEU A 352 7.41 -15.50 -4.89
CA LEU A 352 6.38 -15.87 -3.92
C LEU A 352 6.61 -17.28 -3.35
N GLY A 353 6.85 -18.26 -4.22
CA GLY A 353 7.08 -19.64 -3.84
C GLY A 353 8.24 -19.81 -2.88
N VAL A 354 9.37 -19.13 -3.13
CA VAL A 354 10.55 -19.13 -2.26
C VAL A 354 10.24 -18.51 -0.91
N ILE A 355 9.59 -17.34 -0.87
CA ILE A 355 9.23 -16.67 0.39
C ILE A 355 8.31 -17.57 1.23
N LEU A 356 7.27 -18.14 0.63
CA LEU A 356 6.34 -19.01 1.34
C LEU A 356 7.02 -20.30 1.79
N PHE A 357 7.83 -20.93 0.93
CA PHE A 357 8.55 -22.16 1.25
C PHE A 357 9.45 -21.96 2.47
N GLU A 358 10.28 -20.92 2.47
CA GLU A 358 11.19 -20.63 3.58
C GLU A 358 10.46 -20.37 4.90
N ILE A 359 9.38 -19.59 4.88
CA ILE A 359 8.60 -19.29 6.09
C ILE A 359 7.89 -20.54 6.60
N VAL A 360 7.33 -21.36 5.71
CA VAL A 360 6.59 -22.58 6.10
C VAL A 360 7.55 -23.64 6.64
N VAL A 361 8.64 -23.93 5.94
CA VAL A 361 9.56 -25.02 6.31
C VAL A 361 10.28 -24.72 7.62
N ASN A 362 10.83 -23.51 7.78
CA ASN A 362 11.56 -23.15 8.99
C ASN A 362 10.64 -22.68 10.12
N GLY A 363 9.47 -22.14 9.81
CA GLY A 363 8.53 -21.63 10.80
C GLY A 363 7.59 -22.69 11.37
N ALA A 364 7.16 -23.67 10.59
CA ALA A 364 6.21 -24.69 11.07
C ALA A 364 6.80 -25.54 12.22
N GLY A 365 8.11 -25.84 12.17
CA GLY A 365 8.80 -26.58 13.22
C GLY A 365 8.88 -25.84 14.56
N ALA A 366 8.76 -24.51 14.56
CA ALA A 366 8.73 -23.69 15.77
C ALA A 366 7.35 -23.68 16.46
N ILE A 367 6.29 -24.10 15.76
CA ILE A 367 4.92 -24.01 16.26
C ILE A 367 4.62 -25.15 17.24
N THR A 368 4.57 -24.78 18.52
CA THR A 368 4.07 -25.63 19.59
C THR A 368 2.90 -24.94 20.28
N TRP A 369 2.10 -25.70 21.03
CA TRP A 369 1.03 -25.10 21.85
C TRP A 369 1.57 -24.08 22.85
N GLU A 370 2.74 -24.37 23.44
CA GLU A 370 3.45 -23.44 24.32
C GLU A 370 3.90 -22.18 23.58
N PHE A 371 4.38 -22.31 22.34
CA PHE A 371 4.74 -21.14 21.53
C PHE A 371 3.52 -20.23 21.25
N LEU A 372 2.35 -20.80 20.98
CA LEU A 372 1.15 -20.01 20.67
C LEU A 372 0.48 -19.39 21.90
N THR A 373 0.51 -20.08 23.04
CA THR A 373 -0.26 -19.70 24.25
C THR A 373 0.59 -19.15 25.38
N GLY A 374 1.89 -19.41 25.36
CA GLY A 374 2.83 -18.93 26.36
C GLY A 374 3.21 -17.46 26.17
N SER A 375 3.75 -16.87 27.24
CA SER A 375 4.39 -15.56 27.22
C SER A 375 5.87 -15.65 26.79
N PRO A 376 6.45 -14.57 26.24
CA PRO A 376 7.85 -14.57 25.82
C PRO A 376 8.78 -14.65 27.03
N ARG A 377 9.88 -15.40 26.88
CA ARG A 377 10.97 -15.59 27.84
C ARG A 377 12.30 -15.30 27.16
N ASP A 378 13.33 -14.99 27.95
CA ASP A 378 14.69 -14.71 27.44
C ASP A 378 14.70 -13.70 26.28
N LEU A 379 14.08 -12.54 26.48
CA LEU A 379 13.92 -11.49 25.45
C LEU A 379 13.27 -12.01 24.15
N GLY A 380 12.43 -13.04 24.25
CA GLY A 380 11.76 -13.67 23.11
C GLY A 380 12.58 -14.73 22.38
N ARG A 381 13.77 -15.13 22.87
CA ARG A 381 14.49 -16.31 22.38
C ARG A 381 13.80 -17.63 22.75
N ALA A 382 12.98 -17.62 23.80
CA ALA A 382 12.25 -18.77 24.30
C ALA A 382 10.82 -18.38 24.73
N GLY A 383 9.99 -19.37 25.04
CA GLY A 383 8.58 -19.13 25.43
C GLY A 383 7.67 -18.96 24.23
N GLY A 384 6.58 -18.22 24.42
CA GLY A 384 5.55 -18.04 23.39
C GLY A 384 5.29 -16.59 23.01
N ILE A 385 4.36 -16.42 22.07
CA ILE A 385 4.02 -15.13 21.43
C ILE A 385 2.56 -14.72 21.67
N PHE A 386 1.88 -15.34 22.63
CA PHE A 386 0.46 -15.08 22.91
C PHE A 386 0.14 -13.60 23.13
N PRO A 387 0.92 -12.84 23.94
CA PRO A 387 0.65 -11.41 24.12
C PRO A 387 0.73 -10.61 22.81
N ALA A 388 1.61 -11.01 21.88
CA ALA A 388 1.72 -10.37 20.57
C ALA A 388 0.54 -10.68 19.66
N ILE A 389 0.04 -11.93 19.69
CA ILE A 389 -1.16 -12.34 18.93
C ILE A 389 -2.38 -11.56 19.43
N ALA A 390 -2.65 -11.63 20.74
CA ALA A 390 -3.79 -10.96 21.35
C ALA A 390 -3.72 -9.43 21.17
N GLY A 391 -2.53 -8.86 21.33
CA GLY A 391 -2.33 -7.43 21.15
C GLY A 391 -2.51 -6.94 19.71
N THR A 392 -2.06 -7.72 18.72
CA THR A 392 -2.36 -7.44 17.30
C THR A 392 -3.87 -7.45 17.06
N PHE A 393 -4.58 -8.43 17.63
CA PHE A 393 -6.03 -8.50 17.52
C PHE A 393 -6.72 -7.28 18.14
N TRP A 394 -6.32 -6.82 19.32
CA TRP A 394 -6.86 -5.64 19.98
C TRP A 394 -6.57 -4.33 19.24
N LEU A 395 -5.37 -4.20 18.66
CA LEU A 395 -5.03 -3.05 17.82
C LEU A 395 -5.93 -3.00 16.57
N VAL A 396 -6.04 -4.11 15.85
CA VAL A 396 -6.80 -4.17 14.60
C VAL A 396 -8.30 -3.99 14.83
N THR A 397 -8.85 -4.63 15.86
CA THR A 397 -10.28 -4.50 16.19
C THR A 397 -10.65 -3.07 16.62
N GLY A 398 -9.82 -2.43 17.46
CA GLY A 398 -10.06 -1.03 17.84
C GLY A 398 -9.86 -0.06 16.68
N ALA A 399 -8.85 -0.28 15.83
CA ALA A 399 -8.66 0.51 14.61
C ALA A 399 -9.87 0.42 13.67
N LEU A 400 -10.45 -0.76 13.51
CA LEU A 400 -11.69 -0.95 12.75
C LEU A 400 -12.90 -0.27 13.39
N ALA A 401 -13.03 -0.34 14.72
CA ALA A 401 -14.13 0.28 15.43
C ALA A 401 -14.18 1.80 15.18
N VAL A 402 -13.02 2.43 14.95
CA VAL A 402 -12.91 3.84 14.54
C VAL A 402 -13.08 4.01 13.03
N ALA A 403 -12.31 3.28 12.23
CA ALA A 403 -12.18 3.54 10.80
C ALA A 403 -13.40 3.08 9.97
N LEU A 404 -14.05 1.97 10.35
CA LEU A 404 -15.17 1.40 9.62
C LEU A 404 -16.40 2.33 9.61
N PRO A 405 -16.92 2.83 10.75
CA PRO A 405 -18.06 3.72 10.74
C PRO A 405 -17.74 5.05 10.03
N LEU A 406 -16.55 5.63 10.28
CA LEU A 406 -16.14 6.87 9.64
C LEU A 406 -15.98 6.72 8.12
N GLY A 407 -15.38 5.61 7.69
CA GLY A 407 -15.12 5.34 6.27
C GLY A 407 -16.41 5.07 5.49
N ILE A 408 -17.32 4.25 6.03
CA ILE A 408 -18.62 3.98 5.40
C ILE A 408 -19.46 5.25 5.33
N ALA A 409 -19.55 6.01 6.43
CA ALA A 409 -20.31 7.25 6.46
C ALA A 409 -19.78 8.28 5.46
N THR A 410 -18.45 8.44 5.39
CA THR A 410 -17.80 9.33 4.42
C THR A 410 -18.11 8.90 2.97
N ALA A 411 -17.99 7.61 2.66
CA ALA A 411 -18.30 7.11 1.32
C ALA A 411 -19.78 7.27 0.94
N VAL A 412 -20.71 6.99 1.87
CA VAL A 412 -22.15 7.22 1.66
C VAL A 412 -22.42 8.70 1.39
N TYR A 413 -21.77 9.62 2.11
CA TYR A 413 -21.89 11.05 1.85
C TYR A 413 -21.44 11.44 0.44
N LEU A 414 -20.27 10.95 0.03
CA LEU A 414 -19.61 11.29 -1.23
C LEU A 414 -20.32 10.71 -2.46
N ILE A 415 -21.07 9.61 -2.31
CA ILE A 415 -21.81 8.99 -3.40
C ILE A 415 -23.27 9.45 -3.45
N GLU A 416 -23.94 9.50 -2.30
CA GLU A 416 -25.40 9.63 -2.28
C GLU A 416 -25.87 11.05 -1.98
N TYR A 417 -25.13 11.83 -1.16
CA TYR A 417 -25.59 13.14 -0.69
C TYR A 417 -25.05 14.33 -1.48
N THR A 418 -24.08 14.13 -2.36
CA THR A 418 -23.37 15.25 -2.99
C THR A 418 -23.23 15.11 -4.50
N ALA A 419 -23.41 16.24 -5.20
CA ALA A 419 -22.95 16.42 -6.57
C ALA A 419 -21.45 16.77 -6.59
N ASP A 420 -20.83 16.80 -7.76
CA ASP A 420 -19.41 17.13 -7.94
C ASP A 420 -19.13 18.62 -7.61
N THR A 421 -18.96 18.90 -6.31
CA THR A 421 -18.72 20.24 -5.75
C THR A 421 -17.24 20.40 -5.38
N PRO A 422 -16.71 21.65 -5.28
CA PRO A 422 -15.35 21.89 -4.79
C PRO A 422 -15.06 21.21 -3.44
N LEU A 423 -16.04 21.19 -2.53
CA LEU A 423 -15.92 20.51 -1.24
C LEU A 423 -15.72 19.00 -1.40
N THR A 424 -16.57 18.33 -2.19
CA THR A 424 -16.39 16.88 -2.45
C THR A 424 -15.08 16.55 -3.14
N ARG A 425 -14.62 17.41 -4.05
CA ARG A 425 -13.31 17.29 -4.68
C ARG A 425 -12.18 17.44 -3.65
N GLY A 426 -12.35 18.34 -2.68
CA GLY A 426 -11.46 18.49 -1.53
C GLY A 426 -11.43 17.26 -0.63
N ILE A 427 -12.60 16.68 -0.28
CA ILE A 427 -12.66 15.46 0.53
C ILE A 427 -11.99 14.29 -0.19
N ARG A 428 -12.30 14.07 -1.48
CA ARG A 428 -11.65 13.03 -2.29
C ARG A 428 -10.15 13.26 -2.41
N ALA A 429 -9.72 14.51 -2.59
CA ALA A 429 -8.31 14.85 -2.60
C ALA A 429 -7.64 14.53 -1.25
N ALA A 430 -8.26 14.87 -0.12
CA ALA A 430 -7.74 14.51 1.21
C ALA A 430 -7.63 12.99 1.40
N VAL A 431 -8.64 12.23 0.99
CA VAL A 431 -8.60 10.76 1.01
C VAL A 431 -7.51 10.21 0.06
N ASP A 432 -7.34 10.82 -1.12
CA ASP A 432 -6.25 10.52 -2.05
C ASP A 432 -4.88 10.75 -1.39
N LEU A 433 -4.71 11.86 -0.69
CA LEU A 433 -3.49 12.21 0.04
C LEU A 433 -3.20 11.21 1.17
N LEU A 434 -4.17 10.91 2.03
CA LEU A 434 -3.99 9.91 3.10
C LEU A 434 -3.55 8.55 2.58
N ASN A 435 -4.13 8.10 1.45
CA ASN A 435 -3.77 6.82 0.86
C ASN A 435 -2.36 6.82 0.25
N GLY A 436 -1.88 7.99 -0.16
CA GLY A 436 -0.51 8.18 -0.65
C GLY A 436 0.51 8.40 0.46
N THR A 437 0.09 8.79 1.66
CA THR A 437 0.98 9.10 2.79
C THR A 437 1.72 7.84 3.28
N PRO A 438 3.06 7.88 3.44
CA PRO A 438 3.84 6.78 4.01
C PRO A 438 3.35 6.37 5.41
N SER A 439 3.37 5.08 5.74
CA SER A 439 2.83 4.59 7.02
C SER A 439 3.60 5.14 8.24
N ILE A 440 4.90 5.42 8.09
CA ILE A 440 5.72 6.05 9.13
C ILE A 440 5.26 7.48 9.48
N VAL A 441 4.68 8.21 8.53
CA VAL A 441 4.15 9.56 8.78
C VAL A 441 2.93 9.50 9.69
N PHE A 442 2.08 8.47 9.56
CA PHE A 442 1.00 8.23 10.52
C PHE A 442 1.55 7.92 11.92
N GLY A 443 2.61 7.11 12.01
CA GLY A 443 3.28 6.81 13.27
C GLY A 443 3.84 8.06 13.95
N LEU A 444 4.53 8.91 13.20
CA LEU A 444 5.07 10.18 13.68
C LEU A 444 3.98 11.14 14.15
N PHE A 445 2.91 11.29 13.37
CA PHE A 445 1.77 12.10 13.75
C PHE A 445 1.12 11.56 15.04
N GLY A 446 0.90 10.26 15.11
CA GLY A 446 0.36 9.61 16.31
C GLY A 446 1.24 9.84 17.53
N PHE A 447 2.55 9.74 17.36
CA PHE A 447 3.51 9.99 18.42
C PHE A 447 3.47 11.46 18.88
N ALA A 448 3.68 12.42 17.99
CA ALA A 448 3.68 13.83 18.38
C ALA A 448 2.33 14.31 18.91
N PHE A 449 1.22 13.94 18.26
CA PHE A 449 -0.10 14.45 18.61
C PHE A 449 -0.76 13.67 19.75
N LEU A 450 -0.86 12.34 19.64
CA LEU A 450 -1.59 11.54 20.63
C LEU A 450 -0.72 11.24 21.85
N VAL A 451 0.49 10.74 21.64
CA VAL A 451 1.37 10.32 22.73
C VAL A 451 1.90 11.51 23.51
N LEU A 452 2.43 12.53 22.82
CA LEU A 452 3.10 13.67 23.46
C LEU A 452 2.15 14.84 23.72
N PHE A 453 1.46 15.37 22.70
CA PHE A 453 0.65 16.58 22.86
C PHE A 453 -0.65 16.35 23.67
N LEU A 454 -1.38 15.26 23.43
CA LEU A 454 -2.54 14.88 24.24
C LEU A 454 -2.18 14.10 25.52
N ASN A 455 -0.88 13.81 25.70
CA ASN A 455 -0.35 13.08 26.86
C ASN A 455 -1.04 11.72 27.09
N PHE A 456 -1.40 11.00 26.01
CA PHE A 456 -1.94 9.63 26.13
C PHE A 456 -0.85 8.62 26.53
N GLY A 457 0.43 8.97 26.33
CA GLY A 457 1.52 8.01 26.44
C GLY A 457 1.45 6.93 25.36
N VAL A 458 2.48 6.08 25.30
CA VAL A 458 2.49 4.90 24.42
C VAL A 458 1.43 3.93 24.94
N SER A 459 0.34 3.79 24.17
CA SER A 459 -0.89 3.17 24.64
C SER A 459 -1.68 2.51 23.50
N LEU A 460 -2.47 1.49 23.86
CA LEU A 460 -3.33 0.77 22.92
C LEU A 460 -4.29 1.71 22.17
N ILE A 461 -4.88 2.70 22.86
CA ILE A 461 -5.77 3.68 22.23
C ILE A 461 -5.07 4.57 21.21
N ALA A 462 -3.84 5.03 21.50
CA ALA A 462 -3.06 5.83 20.56
C ALA A 462 -2.75 5.01 19.29
N GLY A 463 -2.36 3.74 19.45
CA GLY A 463 -2.16 2.83 18.31
C GLY A 463 -3.43 2.55 17.52
N GLN A 464 -4.58 2.33 18.19
CA GLN A 464 -5.87 2.09 17.52
C GLN A 464 -6.30 3.30 16.69
N ILE A 465 -6.18 4.53 17.22
CA ILE A 465 -6.52 5.75 16.49
C ILE A 465 -5.57 5.91 15.30
N THR A 466 -4.25 5.84 15.51
CA THR A 466 -3.25 6.02 14.44
C THR A 466 -3.40 4.97 13.33
N LEU A 467 -3.55 3.71 13.69
CA LEU A 467 -3.77 2.62 12.74
C LEU A 467 -5.13 2.76 12.02
N GLY A 468 -6.16 3.21 12.75
CA GLY A 468 -7.47 3.53 12.20
C GLY A 468 -7.42 4.62 11.13
N LEU A 469 -6.69 5.72 11.39
CA LEU A 469 -6.48 6.79 10.42
C LEU A 469 -5.75 6.32 9.16
N MET A 470 -4.81 5.39 9.30
CA MET A 470 -4.07 4.81 8.17
C MET A 470 -4.96 3.92 7.28
N ILE A 471 -5.88 3.12 7.86
CA ILE A 471 -6.76 2.24 7.06
C ILE A 471 -8.06 2.92 6.58
N LEU A 472 -8.40 4.07 7.15
CA LEU A 472 -9.58 4.87 6.79
C LEU A 472 -9.72 5.11 5.27
N PRO A 473 -8.67 5.50 4.52
CA PRO A 473 -8.80 5.78 3.09
C PRO A 473 -9.14 4.54 2.27
N THR A 474 -8.62 3.38 2.68
CA THR A 474 -8.93 2.10 2.04
C THR A 474 -10.41 1.78 2.20
N ILE A 475 -10.96 1.91 3.42
CA ILE A 475 -12.39 1.67 3.70
C ILE A 475 -13.28 2.62 2.90
N ILE A 476 -12.92 3.91 2.82
CA ILE A 476 -13.67 4.90 2.04
C ILE A 476 -13.74 4.47 0.57
N ARG A 477 -12.59 4.17 -0.05
CA ARG A 477 -12.52 3.80 -1.48
C ARG A 477 -13.28 2.52 -1.79
N THR A 478 -13.08 1.47 -1.00
CA THR A 478 -13.76 0.18 -1.22
C THR A 478 -15.27 0.32 -1.03
N THR A 479 -15.70 1.17 -0.09
CA THR A 479 -17.12 1.46 0.10
C THR A 479 -17.69 2.28 -1.06
N GLU A 480 -16.98 3.31 -1.54
CA GLU A 480 -17.41 4.08 -2.72
C GLU A 480 -17.58 3.19 -3.95
N GLU A 481 -16.62 2.31 -4.23
CA GLU A 481 -16.68 1.39 -5.36
C GLU A 481 -17.88 0.44 -5.25
N SER A 482 -18.11 -0.10 -4.04
CA SER A 482 -19.25 -0.95 -3.75
C SER A 482 -20.59 -0.24 -3.99
N LEU A 483 -20.72 1.01 -3.54
CA LEU A 483 -21.94 1.81 -3.72
C LEU A 483 -22.15 2.21 -5.20
N ARG A 484 -21.07 2.55 -5.93
CA ARG A 484 -21.12 2.90 -7.36
C ARG A 484 -21.52 1.72 -8.25
N SER A 485 -21.24 0.49 -7.83
CA SER A 485 -21.62 -0.72 -8.57
C SER A 485 -23.14 -0.95 -8.64
N ILE A 486 -23.91 -0.30 -7.76
CA ILE A 486 -25.36 -0.46 -7.72
C ILE A 486 -26.01 0.36 -8.84
N PRO A 487 -26.88 -0.24 -9.69
CA PRO A 487 -27.54 0.47 -10.78
C PRO A 487 -28.33 1.70 -10.31
N GLY A 488 -28.29 2.79 -11.10
CA GLY A 488 -29.05 4.02 -10.83
C GLY A 488 -30.57 3.78 -10.80
N SER A 489 -31.06 2.85 -11.63
CA SER A 489 -32.48 2.51 -11.74
C SER A 489 -33.11 2.04 -10.41
N LEU A 490 -32.34 1.38 -9.53
CA LEU A 490 -32.82 1.00 -8.21
C LEU A 490 -33.08 2.21 -7.31
N ARG A 491 -32.25 3.26 -7.44
CA ARG A 491 -32.43 4.52 -6.69
C ARG A 491 -33.65 5.26 -7.20
N GLU A 492 -33.76 5.40 -8.51
CA GLU A 492 -34.88 6.04 -9.19
C GLU A 492 -36.22 5.36 -8.87
N GLY A 493 -36.26 4.02 -8.90
CA GLY A 493 -37.44 3.25 -8.51
C GLY A 493 -37.84 3.48 -7.05
N SER A 494 -36.88 3.53 -6.13
CA SER A 494 -37.15 3.85 -4.72
C SER A 494 -37.71 5.27 -4.54
N TYR A 495 -37.16 6.26 -5.25
CA TYR A 495 -37.67 7.64 -5.22
C TYR A 495 -39.07 7.77 -5.84
N ALA A 496 -39.35 7.03 -6.92
CA ALA A 496 -40.67 6.98 -7.53
C ALA A 496 -41.76 6.43 -6.58
N LEU A 497 -41.38 5.55 -5.64
CA LEU A 497 -42.26 5.05 -4.57
C LEU A 497 -42.39 6.02 -3.38
N GLY A 498 -41.83 7.23 -3.47
CA GLY A 498 -41.90 8.26 -2.43
C GLY A 498 -40.95 8.03 -1.24
N ALA A 499 -39.93 7.19 -1.39
CA ALA A 499 -38.90 6.99 -0.36
C ALA A 499 -37.96 8.20 -0.27
N THR A 500 -37.52 8.55 0.94
CA THR A 500 -36.47 9.57 1.11
C THR A 500 -35.08 9.03 0.76
N LYS A 501 -34.12 9.92 0.56
CA LYS A 501 -32.72 9.54 0.27
C LYS A 501 -32.15 8.60 1.32
N TRP A 502 -32.26 8.91 2.62
CA TRP A 502 -31.84 7.98 3.68
C TRP A 502 -32.56 6.62 3.64
N GLN A 503 -33.86 6.59 3.31
CA GLN A 503 -34.60 5.33 3.20
C GLN A 503 -34.09 4.49 2.02
N THR A 504 -33.88 5.11 0.87
CA THR A 504 -33.28 4.49 -0.31
C THR A 504 -31.88 3.96 0.02
N ILE A 505 -31.04 4.74 0.69
CA ILE A 505 -29.69 4.33 1.08
C ILE A 505 -29.76 3.12 2.00
N ARG A 506 -30.50 3.21 3.11
CA ARG A 506 -30.53 2.15 4.13
C ARG A 506 -31.17 0.85 3.64
N ARG A 507 -32.19 0.92 2.79
CA ARG A 507 -33.00 -0.26 2.40
C ARG A 507 -32.71 -0.78 1.01
N VAL A 508 -32.22 0.04 0.08
CA VAL A 508 -32.08 -0.33 -1.34
C VAL A 508 -30.61 -0.34 -1.77
N VAL A 509 -29.79 0.61 -1.30
CA VAL A 509 -28.40 0.72 -1.76
C VAL A 509 -27.43 -0.04 -0.85
N LEU A 510 -27.53 0.15 0.47
CA LEU A 510 -26.56 -0.39 1.42
C LEU A 510 -26.60 -1.92 1.52
N PRO A 511 -27.76 -2.61 1.54
CA PRO A 511 -27.76 -4.07 1.64
C PRO A 511 -27.08 -4.76 0.45
N PRO A 512 -27.35 -4.39 -0.82
CA PRO A 512 -26.64 -4.96 -1.97
C PRO A 512 -25.15 -4.57 -2.06
N ALA A 513 -24.74 -3.46 -1.44
CA ALA A 513 -23.35 -3.01 -1.38
C ALA A 513 -22.55 -3.66 -0.23
N LEU A 514 -23.23 -4.19 0.80
CA LEU A 514 -22.61 -4.73 2.01
C LEU A 514 -21.49 -5.77 1.76
N PRO A 515 -21.60 -6.73 0.81
CA PRO A 515 -20.54 -7.69 0.55
C PRO A 515 -19.23 -7.04 0.08
N GLY A 516 -19.34 -6.00 -0.74
CA GLY A 516 -18.18 -5.23 -1.20
C GLY A 516 -17.56 -4.41 -0.06
N ILE A 517 -18.40 -3.81 0.79
CA ILE A 517 -17.96 -3.11 2.00
C ILE A 517 -17.23 -4.06 2.96
N LEU A 518 -17.80 -5.25 3.20
CA LEU A 518 -17.18 -6.28 4.05
C LEU A 518 -15.87 -6.78 3.47
N THR A 519 -15.79 -6.98 2.16
CA THR A 519 -14.53 -7.34 1.49
C THR A 519 -13.47 -6.26 1.71
N GLY A 520 -13.85 -4.99 1.54
CA GLY A 520 -12.96 -3.85 1.82
C GLY A 520 -12.50 -3.77 3.27
N ALA A 521 -13.42 -3.98 4.22
CA ALA A 521 -13.10 -4.04 5.64
C ALA A 521 -12.09 -5.15 5.96
N ILE A 522 -12.30 -6.35 5.42
CA ILE A 522 -11.39 -7.50 5.63
C ILE A 522 -10.00 -7.23 5.05
N LEU A 523 -9.91 -6.59 3.87
CA LEU A 523 -8.62 -6.17 3.30
C LEU A 523 -7.92 -5.13 4.20
N SER A 524 -8.67 -4.21 4.77
CA SER A 524 -8.14 -3.25 5.76
C SER A 524 -7.66 -3.93 7.05
N ILE A 525 -8.29 -5.02 7.50
CA ILE A 525 -7.80 -5.83 8.63
C ILE A 525 -6.43 -6.43 8.31
N GLY A 526 -6.29 -7.06 7.14
CA GLY A 526 -5.01 -7.66 6.72
C GLY A 526 -3.89 -6.64 6.65
N ARG A 527 -4.17 -5.46 6.08
CA ARG A 527 -3.25 -4.32 6.08
C ARG A 527 -2.90 -3.87 7.49
N ALA A 528 -3.90 -3.63 8.35
CA ALA A 528 -3.67 -3.19 9.73
C ALA A 528 -2.83 -4.18 10.55
N ALA A 529 -3.10 -5.48 10.41
CA ALA A 529 -2.40 -6.53 11.15
C ALA A 529 -0.92 -6.65 10.77
N GLY A 530 -0.57 -6.29 9.53
CA GLY A 530 0.80 -6.37 9.02
C GLY A 530 1.63 -5.09 9.15
N GLU A 531 1.04 -3.98 9.59
CA GLU A 531 1.71 -2.67 9.60
C GLU A 531 2.42 -2.41 10.93
N THR A 532 3.72 -2.15 10.87
CA THR A 532 4.55 -1.90 12.07
C THR A 532 4.78 -0.42 12.32
N ALA A 533 5.05 0.36 11.26
CA ALA A 533 5.44 1.75 11.36
C ALA A 533 4.45 2.65 12.13
N PRO A 534 3.11 2.52 11.95
CA PRO A 534 2.16 3.35 12.69
C PRO A 534 2.09 3.03 14.19
N ILE A 535 2.41 1.79 14.58
CA ILE A 535 2.24 1.29 15.95
C ILE A 535 3.52 1.36 16.77
N MET A 536 4.68 1.37 16.12
CA MET A 536 6.01 1.30 16.75
C MET A 536 6.25 2.40 17.79
N PHE A 537 5.77 3.61 17.54
CA PHE A 537 5.92 4.75 18.46
C PHE A 537 4.66 5.07 19.26
N THR A 538 3.53 4.43 18.94
CA THR A 538 2.22 4.83 19.48
C THR A 538 1.66 3.84 20.48
N ALA A 539 1.91 2.54 20.29
CA ALA A 539 1.33 1.50 21.14
C ALA A 539 2.27 0.33 21.42
N ALA A 540 3.18 0.02 20.50
CA ALA A 540 3.91 -1.23 20.52
C ALA A 540 5.05 -1.21 21.54
N VAL A 541 5.11 -2.25 22.37
CA VAL A 541 6.26 -2.55 23.23
C VAL A 541 6.89 -3.88 22.84
N PHE A 542 8.21 -3.97 23.05
CA PHE A 542 8.98 -5.14 22.63
C PHE A 542 8.57 -6.42 23.37
N SER A 543 8.48 -6.34 24.70
CA SER A 543 8.22 -7.50 25.54
C SER A 543 7.40 -7.11 26.76
N SER A 544 6.21 -7.70 26.87
CA SER A 544 5.37 -7.70 28.07
C SER A 544 4.95 -9.14 28.36
N ARG A 545 4.93 -9.52 29.64
CA ARG A 545 4.43 -10.84 30.06
C ARG A 545 2.91 -10.90 30.15
N TYR A 546 2.28 -9.74 30.32
CA TYR A 546 0.85 -9.60 30.58
C TYR A 546 0.16 -8.87 29.42
N LEU A 547 -1.11 -9.20 29.25
CA LEU A 547 -1.99 -8.46 28.35
C LEU A 547 -2.34 -7.10 28.98
N PRO A 548 -2.50 -6.03 28.18
CA PRO A 548 -2.93 -4.75 28.72
C PRO A 548 -4.30 -4.88 29.40
N SER A 549 -4.41 -4.34 30.61
CA SER A 549 -5.63 -4.35 31.41
C SER A 549 -6.56 -3.17 31.08
N SER A 550 -6.00 -2.14 30.44
CA SER A 550 -6.69 -0.91 30.06
C SER A 550 -6.26 -0.42 28.68
N LEU A 551 -7.07 0.45 28.06
CA LEU A 551 -6.76 1.07 26.77
C LEU A 551 -5.58 2.06 26.82
N ALA A 552 -5.20 2.50 28.02
CA ALA A 552 -4.09 3.42 28.24
C ALA A 552 -2.73 2.69 28.34
N GLU A 553 -2.72 1.36 28.41
CA GLU A 553 -1.49 0.58 28.48
C GLU A 553 -0.95 0.24 27.09
N PRO A 554 0.38 0.13 26.92
CA PRO A 554 0.99 -0.33 25.70
C PRO A 554 0.74 -1.82 25.46
N VAL A 555 0.99 -2.29 24.25
CA VAL A 555 0.65 -3.64 23.82
C VAL A 555 1.76 -4.27 22.98
N MET A 556 1.89 -5.60 23.03
CA MET A 556 2.74 -6.31 22.08
C MET A 556 2.01 -6.53 20.77
N ALA A 557 2.71 -6.41 19.64
CA ALA A 557 2.14 -6.71 18.32
C ALA A 557 3.08 -7.66 17.56
N LEU A 558 2.52 -8.64 16.86
CA LEU A 558 3.25 -9.61 16.03
C LEU A 558 4.25 -8.93 15.07
N PRO A 559 3.84 -7.92 14.28
CA PRO A 559 4.77 -7.32 13.33
C PRO A 559 5.94 -6.60 14.04
N TYR A 560 5.69 -5.92 15.16
CA TYR A 560 6.77 -5.28 15.93
C TYR A 560 7.66 -6.29 16.67
N HIS A 561 7.07 -7.36 17.20
CA HIS A 561 7.81 -8.44 17.85
C HIS A 561 8.76 -9.13 16.87
N LEU A 562 8.29 -9.48 15.66
CA LEU A 562 9.12 -10.05 14.61
C LEU A 562 10.28 -9.12 14.25
N PHE A 563 10.00 -7.82 14.10
CA PHE A 563 11.02 -6.82 13.81
C PHE A 563 12.15 -6.87 14.85
N VAL A 564 11.84 -6.70 16.14
CA VAL A 564 12.85 -6.63 17.19
C VAL A 564 13.59 -7.96 17.37
N LEU A 565 12.89 -9.10 17.28
CA LEU A 565 13.54 -10.42 17.32
C LEU A 565 14.59 -10.58 16.22
N THR A 566 14.34 -10.00 15.05
CA THR A 566 15.23 -10.14 13.90
C THR A 566 16.39 -9.16 13.94
N THR A 567 16.16 -7.91 14.32
CA THR A 567 17.18 -6.86 14.24
C THR A 567 18.00 -6.68 15.52
N SER A 568 17.42 -7.01 16.68
CA SER A 568 17.98 -6.63 17.97
C SER A 568 18.32 -7.82 18.86
N ILE A 569 17.83 -9.02 18.55
CA ILE A 569 18.01 -10.22 19.40
C ILE A 569 18.77 -11.31 18.64
N PRO A 570 20.11 -11.39 18.79
CA PRO A 570 20.90 -12.48 18.23
C PRO A 570 20.45 -13.83 18.78
N GLY A 571 20.46 -14.86 17.92
CA GLY A 571 20.13 -16.24 18.29
C GLY A 571 18.63 -16.56 18.39
N ALA A 572 17.74 -15.64 18.03
CA ALA A 572 16.28 -15.86 18.07
C ALA A 572 15.69 -16.42 16.75
N SER A 573 16.50 -17.00 15.86
CA SER A 573 16.07 -17.37 14.50
C SER A 573 14.81 -18.25 14.47
N THR A 574 14.76 -19.30 15.29
CA THR A 574 13.58 -20.18 15.40
C THR A 574 12.31 -19.41 15.78
N GLN A 575 12.41 -18.47 16.72
CA GLN A 575 11.27 -17.68 17.19
C GLN A 575 10.87 -16.62 16.16
N SER A 576 11.83 -16.04 15.43
CA SER A 576 11.55 -15.14 14.32
C SER A 576 10.82 -15.86 13.18
N TYR A 577 11.27 -17.06 12.77
CA TYR A 577 10.57 -17.87 11.78
C TYR A 577 9.16 -18.29 12.24
N GLY A 578 9.02 -18.73 13.50
CA GLY A 578 7.72 -19.06 14.09
C GLY A 578 6.77 -17.85 14.12
N THR A 579 7.27 -16.67 14.50
CA THR A 579 6.48 -15.43 14.54
C THR A 579 6.09 -14.98 13.13
N ALA A 580 7.01 -15.04 12.17
CA ALA A 580 6.74 -14.73 10.76
C ALA A 580 5.69 -15.68 10.18
N PHE A 581 5.76 -16.97 10.50
CA PHE A 581 4.77 -17.96 10.06
C PHE A 581 3.38 -17.70 10.66
N VAL A 582 3.28 -17.41 11.96
CA VAL A 582 1.99 -17.06 12.60
C VAL A 582 1.41 -15.78 12.04
N LEU A 583 2.22 -14.75 11.85
CA LEU A 583 1.79 -13.49 11.25
C LEU A 583 1.30 -13.69 9.81
N LEU A 584 2.04 -14.46 9.01
CA LEU A 584 1.64 -14.84 7.65
C LEU A 584 0.31 -15.61 7.68
N LEU A 585 0.17 -16.64 8.50
CA LEU A 585 -1.05 -17.43 8.62
C LEU A 585 -2.25 -16.56 9.01
N LEU A 586 -2.08 -15.67 9.98
CA LEU A 586 -3.12 -14.74 10.43
C LEU A 586 -3.61 -13.86 9.26
N VAL A 587 -2.68 -13.25 8.51
CA VAL A 587 -3.05 -12.40 7.39
C VAL A 587 -3.66 -13.22 6.24
N LEU A 588 -3.08 -14.37 5.91
CA LEU A 588 -3.62 -15.26 4.88
C LEU A 588 -5.03 -15.76 5.19
N ALA A 589 -5.31 -16.07 6.46
CA ALA A 589 -6.65 -16.47 6.91
C ALA A 589 -7.67 -15.34 6.72
N ILE A 590 -7.28 -14.09 7.02
CA ILE A 590 -8.11 -12.90 6.80
C ILE A 590 -8.39 -12.72 5.29
N TYR A 591 -7.37 -12.82 4.43
CA TYR A 591 -7.54 -12.72 2.98
C TYR A 591 -8.43 -13.83 2.41
N LEU A 592 -8.25 -15.07 2.87
CA LEU A 592 -9.08 -16.19 2.44
C LEU A 592 -10.54 -15.99 2.86
N ALA A 593 -10.80 -15.49 4.07
CA ALA A 593 -12.14 -15.14 4.53
C ALA A 593 -12.80 -14.09 3.61
N ALA A 594 -12.07 -13.05 3.20
CA ALA A 594 -12.55 -12.06 2.22
C ALA A 594 -12.99 -12.71 0.91
N ILE A 595 -12.14 -13.59 0.36
CA ILE A 595 -12.42 -14.28 -0.90
C ILE A 595 -13.65 -15.18 -0.79
N LEU A 596 -13.78 -15.93 0.32
CA LEU A 596 -14.91 -16.82 0.57
C LEU A 596 -16.23 -16.06 0.70
N VAL A 597 -16.25 -14.95 1.45
CA VAL A 597 -17.42 -14.08 1.59
C VAL A 597 -17.85 -13.53 0.22
N ARG A 598 -16.90 -13.04 -0.57
CA ARG A 598 -17.17 -12.53 -1.93
C ARG A 598 -17.74 -13.61 -2.86
N ARG A 599 -17.20 -14.84 -2.80
CA ARG A 599 -17.67 -15.97 -3.63
C ARG A 599 -19.09 -16.41 -3.28
N ARG A 600 -19.41 -16.49 -1.99
CA ARG A 600 -20.75 -16.90 -1.53
C ARG A 600 -21.83 -15.96 -2.05
N TYR A 601 -21.60 -14.65 -1.94
CA TYR A 601 -22.59 -13.64 -2.32
C TYR A 601 -22.73 -13.48 -3.84
N ASN A 602 -21.64 -13.64 -4.60
CA ASN A 602 -21.71 -13.62 -6.07
C ASN A 602 -22.48 -14.82 -6.65
N ARG A 603 -22.53 -15.96 -5.94
CA ARG A 603 -23.39 -17.09 -6.34
C ARG A 603 -24.87 -16.79 -6.13
N GLU A 604 -25.23 -16.08 -5.06
CA GLU A 604 -26.62 -15.69 -4.76
C GLU A 604 -27.18 -14.63 -5.74
N LYS A 605 -26.34 -13.96 -6.54
CA LYS A 605 -26.80 -13.04 -7.62
C LYS A 605 -27.09 -13.72 -8.95
N VAL A 606 -26.68 -14.99 -9.11
CA VAL A 606 -26.84 -15.77 -10.36
C VAL A 606 -28.01 -16.75 -10.25
N MET A 607 -28.51 -17.01 -9.04
CA MET A 607 -29.79 -17.68 -8.77
C MET A 607 -30.85 -16.63 -8.51
#